data_AF-A0A0J8B3B0-F1
#
_entry.id   AF-A0A0J8B3B0-F1
#
_cell.length_a   1.000
_cell.length_b   1.000
_cell.length_c   1.000
_cell.angle_alpha   90.00
_cell.angle_beta   90.00
_cell.angle_gamma   90.00
#
_symmetry.space_group_name_H-M   'P 1'
#
loop_
_entity.id
_entity.type
_entity.pdbx_description
1 polymer ?
#
loop_
_entity_poly.entity_id
_entity_poly.type
_entity_poly.pdbx_seq_one_letter_code
_entity_poly.pdbx_strand_id
1 'polypeptide(L)'
;SRRSLLSQSRFGFIMNSSERLLAAVLQRCTINSLARLLLCIVVDLIGLASYLIPVLGEALDVVWAPLSAYCIRQLLPDPRLSAFAYVGFFEELMPGLDFIPTATIGWCYLQYLDINEHLRR
;
A
#
# COMPACT_ATOMS: atom_id res chain seq x y z
N SER A 1 17.82 -4.93 -29.01
CA SER A 1 16.94 -4.61 -30.16
C SER A 1 15.53 -5.11 -29.90
N ARG A 2 14.68 -4.30 -29.23
CA ARG A 2 13.22 -4.47 -29.08
C ARG A 2 12.54 -3.10 -28.86
N ARG A 3 12.96 -2.11 -29.67
CA ARG A 3 12.23 -0.84 -29.85
C ARG A 3 11.43 -0.97 -31.14
N SER A 4 10.22 -1.55 -31.10
CA SER A 4 9.34 -1.53 -32.30
C SER A 4 7.88 -2.00 -32.12
N LEU A 5 7.38 -2.31 -30.92
CA LEU A 5 6.03 -2.91 -30.79
C LEU A 5 4.98 -2.03 -30.11
N LEU A 6 4.98 -0.73 -30.37
CA LEU A 6 3.76 0.08 -30.25
C LEU A 6 3.71 1.06 -31.43
N SER A 7 3.40 0.49 -32.60
CA SER A 7 2.79 1.21 -33.71
C SER A 7 1.43 1.73 -33.22
N GLN A 8 1.43 2.90 -32.58
CA GLN A 8 0.23 3.66 -32.21
C GLN A 8 -0.37 4.28 -33.48
N SER A 9 -1.02 3.45 -34.29
CA SER A 9 -1.87 3.91 -35.38
C SER A 9 -3.28 4.17 -34.88
N ARG A 10 -3.55 5.47 -34.68
CA ARG A 10 -4.79 6.18 -35.04
C ARG A 10 -6.14 5.56 -34.63
N PHE A 11 -6.69 6.08 -33.53
CA PHE A 11 -8.01 6.69 -33.56
C PHE A 11 -7.89 8.05 -32.85
N GLY A 12 -8.15 9.13 -33.58
CA GLY A 12 -7.96 10.50 -33.08
C GLY A 12 -9.06 10.90 -32.11
N PHE A 13 -9.00 10.40 -30.88
CA PHE A 13 -9.72 10.99 -29.76
C PHE A 13 -8.74 11.87 -28.99
N ILE A 14 -8.89 13.19 -29.08
CA ILE A 14 -8.08 14.14 -28.30
C ILE A 14 -8.51 13.98 -26.85
N MET A 15 -7.86 13.08 -26.11
CA MET A 15 -8.12 12.95 -24.67
C MET A 15 -7.70 14.23 -23.97
N ASN A 16 -8.60 14.82 -23.19
CA ASN A 16 -8.27 15.97 -22.36
C ASN A 16 -7.32 15.56 -21.21
N SER A 17 -6.78 16.53 -20.48
CA SER A 17 -5.82 16.26 -19.39
C SER A 17 -6.42 15.36 -18.30
N SER A 18 -7.72 15.48 -18.02
CA SER A 18 -8.44 14.61 -17.06
C SER A 18 -8.59 13.17 -17.54
N GLU A 19 -8.84 12.93 -18.83
CA GLU A 19 -8.96 11.58 -19.39
C GLU A 19 -7.61 10.87 -19.48
N ARG A 20 -6.54 11.63 -19.77
CA ARG A 20 -5.17 11.10 -19.70
C ARG A 20 -4.79 10.72 -18.27
N LEU A 21 -5.20 11.52 -17.29
CA LEU A 21 -5.04 11.19 -15.88
C LEU A 21 -5.83 9.94 -15.51
N LEU A 22 -7.09 9.84 -15.92
CA LEU A 22 -7.93 8.67 -15.64
C LEU A 22 -7.37 7.40 -16.29
N ALA A 23 -6.95 7.47 -17.55
CA ALA A 23 -6.34 6.33 -18.24
C ALA A 23 -5.01 5.92 -17.57
N ALA A 24 -4.16 6.87 -17.17
CA ALA A 24 -2.92 6.57 -16.45
C ALA A 24 -3.17 5.96 -15.07
N VAL A 25 -4.18 6.43 -14.34
CA VAL A 25 -4.59 5.88 -13.04
C VAL A 25 -5.14 4.46 -13.21
N LEU A 26 -6.06 4.26 -14.14
CA LEU A 26 -6.67 2.95 -14.40
C LEU A 26 -5.66 1.92 -14.91
N GLN A 27 -4.69 2.35 -15.73
CA GLN A 27 -3.64 1.47 -16.26
C GLN A 27 -2.59 1.10 -15.21
N ARG A 28 -2.50 1.82 -14.09
CA ARG A 28 -1.61 1.51 -12.96
C ARG A 28 -2.22 0.53 -11.95
N CYS A 29 -3.54 0.38 -11.95
CA CYS A 29 -4.26 -0.65 -11.19
C CYS A 29 -4.01 -2.05 -11.78
N THR A 30 -2.78 -2.52 -11.67
CA THR A 30 -2.39 -3.88 -12.03
C THR A 30 -2.91 -4.87 -10.99
N ILE A 31 -3.12 -6.13 -11.37
CA ILE A 31 -3.50 -7.21 -10.43
C ILE A 31 -2.51 -7.29 -9.25
N ASN A 32 -1.23 -7.00 -9.49
CA ASN A 32 -0.20 -6.94 -8.44
C ASN A 32 -0.43 -5.80 -7.44
N SER A 33 -0.93 -4.64 -7.90
CA SER A 33 -1.26 -3.51 -7.02
C SER A 33 -2.45 -3.84 -6.11
N LEU A 34 -3.46 -4.51 -6.68
CA LEU A 34 -4.65 -4.97 -5.98
C LEU A 34 -4.32 -6.07 -4.96
N ALA A 35 -3.45 -7.02 -5.33
CA ALA A 35 -2.95 -8.05 -4.41
C ALA A 35 -2.19 -7.43 -3.23
N ARG A 36 -1.37 -6.39 -3.46
CA ARG A 36 -0.69 -5.65 -2.37
C ARG A 36 -1.67 -4.94 -1.46
N LEU A 37 -2.69 -4.30 -2.01
CA LEU A 37 -3.74 -3.67 -1.21
C LEU A 37 -4.47 -4.69 -0.32
N LEU A 38 -4.84 -5.84 -0.89
CA LEU A 38 -5.46 -6.91 -0.12
C LEU A 38 -4.54 -7.42 1.01
N LEU A 39 -3.23 -7.56 0.76
CA LEU A 39 -2.28 -7.92 1.81
C LEU A 39 -2.19 -6.84 2.90
N CYS A 40 -2.16 -5.55 2.55
CA CYS A 40 -2.20 -4.47 3.54
C CYS A 40 -3.46 -4.55 4.42
N ILE A 41 -4.63 -4.74 3.80
CA ILE A 41 -5.90 -4.88 4.52
C ILE A 41 -5.88 -6.09 5.45
N VAL A 42 -5.33 -7.23 4.98
CA VAL A 42 -5.20 -8.43 5.82
C VAL A 42 -4.28 -8.17 7.02
N VAL A 43 -3.15 -7.49 6.83
CA VAL A 43 -2.24 -7.14 7.93
C VAL A 43 -2.96 -6.27 8.96
N ASP A 44 -3.64 -5.20 8.53
CA ASP A 44 -4.39 -4.31 9.42
C ASP A 44 -5.55 -5.05 10.14
N LEU A 45 -6.24 -5.96 9.45
CA LEU A 45 -7.31 -6.77 10.04
C LEU A 45 -6.81 -7.79 11.07
N ILE A 46 -5.60 -8.32 10.90
CA ILE A 46 -5.00 -9.23 11.89
C ILE A 46 -4.63 -8.45 13.16
N GLY A 47 -4.04 -7.25 13.03
CA GLY A 47 -3.78 -6.38 14.19
C GLY A 47 -5.08 -6.02 14.93
N LEU A 48 -6.14 -5.67 14.19
CA LEU A 48 -7.47 -5.45 14.76
C LEU A 48 -8.08 -6.70 15.42
N ALA A 49 -7.73 -7.90 14.96
CA ALA A 49 -8.28 -9.14 15.52
C ALA A 49 -7.69 -9.48 16.91
N SER A 50 -6.54 -8.90 17.28
CA SER A 50 -5.97 -9.04 18.64
C SER A 50 -6.93 -8.55 19.74
N TYR A 51 -7.86 -7.64 19.43
CA TYR A 51 -8.92 -7.19 20.36
C TYR A 51 -9.97 -8.27 20.69
N LEU A 52 -10.09 -9.32 19.88
CA LEU A 52 -11.12 -10.34 20.08
C LEU A 52 -10.79 -11.27 21.26
N ILE A 53 -9.51 -11.38 21.63
CA ILE A 53 -9.04 -12.21 22.74
C ILE A 53 -8.01 -11.42 23.56
N PRO A 54 -8.43 -10.48 24.43
CA PRO A 54 -7.54 -9.49 25.06
C PRO A 54 -6.37 -10.10 25.86
N VAL A 55 -6.52 -11.29 26.45
CA VAL A 55 -5.44 -11.94 27.22
C VAL A 55 -4.44 -12.70 26.34
N LEU A 56 -4.86 -13.18 25.16
CA LEU A 56 -4.00 -13.92 24.23
C LEU A 56 -3.38 -12.98 23.18
N GLY A 57 -4.10 -11.93 22.80
CA GLY A 57 -3.67 -10.87 21.90
C GLY A 57 -2.41 -10.20 22.39
N GLU A 58 -2.40 -9.70 23.63
CA GLU A 58 -1.23 -9.01 24.21
C GLU A 58 0.05 -9.86 24.23
N ALA A 59 -0.06 -11.19 24.41
CA ALA A 59 1.08 -12.10 24.36
C ALA A 59 1.55 -12.37 22.91
N LEU A 60 0.61 -12.38 21.96
CA LEU A 60 0.90 -12.54 20.54
C LEU A 60 1.47 -11.26 19.93
N ASP A 61 1.10 -10.08 20.43
CA ASP A 61 1.56 -8.77 19.96
C ASP A 61 3.09 -8.62 20.07
N VAL A 62 3.73 -9.27 21.04
CA VAL A 62 5.21 -9.31 21.16
C VAL A 62 5.87 -9.95 19.93
N VAL A 63 5.22 -10.94 19.31
CA VAL A 63 5.69 -11.62 18.10
C VAL A 63 5.09 -11.00 16.85
N TRP A 64 3.84 -10.56 16.93
CA TRP A 64 3.10 -9.99 15.81
C TRP A 64 3.57 -8.60 15.46
N ALA A 65 3.89 -7.72 16.42
CA ALA A 65 4.42 -6.39 16.15
C ALA A 65 5.66 -6.39 15.23
N PRO A 66 6.75 -7.15 15.51
CA PRO A 66 7.89 -7.20 14.60
C PRO A 66 7.57 -7.87 13.26
N LEU A 67 6.64 -8.84 13.24
CA LEU A 67 6.21 -9.50 12.01
C LEU A 67 5.38 -8.56 11.12
N SER A 68 4.45 -7.80 11.71
CA SER A 68 3.62 -6.78 11.09
C SER A 68 4.51 -5.67 10.50
N ALA A 69 5.46 -5.15 11.27
CA ALA A 69 6.44 -4.17 10.80
C ALA A 69 7.25 -4.69 9.59
N TYR A 70 7.68 -5.95 9.64
CA TYR A 70 8.37 -6.58 8.52
C TYR A 70 7.45 -6.70 7.29
N CYS A 71 6.22 -7.17 7.46
CA CYS A 71 5.23 -7.25 6.39
C CYS A 71 4.96 -5.87 5.75
N ILE A 72 4.72 -4.84 6.56
CA ILE A 72 4.52 -3.45 6.09
C ILE A 72 5.73 -2.98 5.30
N ARG A 73 6.96 -3.23 5.78
CA ARG A 73 8.18 -2.84 5.07
C ARG A 73 8.33 -3.53 3.71
N GLN A 74 7.88 -4.78 3.59
CA GLN A 74 7.91 -5.54 2.34
C GLN A 74 6.81 -5.09 1.37
N LEU A 75 5.65 -4.70 1.89
CA LEU A 75 4.52 -4.19 1.10
C LEU A 75 4.77 -2.75 0.62
N LEU A 76 5.54 -1.96 1.39
CA LEU A 76 5.93 -0.59 1.08
C LEU A 76 7.42 -0.52 0.69
N PRO A 77 7.77 -0.78 -0.59
CA PRO A 77 9.17 -0.85 -1.02
C PRO A 77 9.90 0.51 -0.94
N ASP A 78 9.18 1.63 -1.07
CA ASP A 78 9.77 2.98 -1.04
C ASP A 78 10.38 3.29 0.34
N PRO A 79 11.70 3.59 0.43
CA PRO A 79 12.37 3.92 1.69
C PRO A 79 11.74 5.08 2.46
N ARG A 80 11.11 6.05 1.77
CA ARG A 80 10.42 7.19 2.40
C ARG A 80 9.24 6.75 3.27
N LEU A 81 8.72 5.54 3.04
CA LEU A 81 7.57 4.97 3.75
C LEU A 81 7.97 4.04 4.90
N SER A 82 9.27 3.93 5.19
CA SER A 82 9.75 3.11 6.31
C SER A 82 9.13 3.55 7.64
N ALA A 83 8.75 4.83 7.77
CA ALA A 83 8.03 5.36 8.93
C ALA A 83 6.75 4.58 9.25
N PHE A 84 6.00 4.13 8.25
CA PHE A 84 4.75 3.37 8.46
C PHE A 84 5.01 1.99 9.10
N ALA A 85 6.16 1.37 8.83
CA ALA A 85 6.52 0.11 9.49
C ALA A 85 6.83 0.30 10.98
N TYR A 86 7.49 1.42 11.34
CA TYR A 86 7.74 1.76 12.74
C TYR A 86 6.46 2.16 13.46
N VAL A 87 5.60 2.94 12.80
CA VAL A 87 4.29 3.30 13.36
C VAL A 87 3.49 2.04 13.64
N GLY A 88 3.30 1.15 12.65
CA GLY A 88 2.58 -0.12 12.84
C GLY A 88 3.19 -1.01 13.94
N PHE A 89 4.53 -1.02 14.08
CA PHE A 89 5.18 -1.72 15.20
C PHE A 89 4.75 -1.17 16.57
N PHE A 90 4.73 0.15 16.72
CA PHE A 90 4.38 0.80 17.98
C PHE A 90 2.88 0.74 18.26
N GLU A 91 2.05 0.75 17.22
CA GLU A 91 0.61 0.53 17.34
C GLU A 91 0.37 -0.83 18.00
N GLU A 92 0.87 -1.91 17.39
CA GLU A 92 0.71 -3.30 17.85
C GLU A 92 1.31 -3.53 19.26
N LEU A 93 2.36 -2.79 19.64
CA LEU A 93 2.96 -2.91 20.97
C LEU A 93 2.18 -2.16 22.06
N MET A 94 1.33 -1.20 21.67
CA MET A 94 0.59 -0.35 22.59
C MET A 94 -0.87 -0.80 22.67
N PRO A 95 -1.31 -1.42 23.78
CA PRO A 95 -2.70 -1.86 23.90
C PRO A 95 -3.65 -0.67 23.76
N GLY A 96 -4.58 -0.76 22.82
CA GLY A 96 -5.61 0.24 22.57
C GLY A 96 -5.31 1.25 21.45
N LEU A 97 -4.21 1.09 20.71
CA LEU A 97 -3.85 1.97 19.58
C LEU A 97 -4.05 1.31 18.19
N ASP A 98 -4.30 0.00 18.11
CA ASP A 98 -4.42 -0.82 16.88
C ASP A 98 -5.68 -0.57 16.04
N PHE A 99 -6.35 0.56 16.23
CA PHE A 99 -7.51 0.93 15.39
C PHE A 99 -7.09 1.58 14.07
N ILE A 100 -5.83 1.97 13.93
CA ILE A 100 -5.32 2.74 12.80
C ILE A 100 -4.87 1.76 11.70
N PRO A 101 -5.46 1.79 10.49
CA PRO A 101 -5.08 0.90 9.40
C PRO A 101 -3.80 1.39 8.71
N THR A 102 -2.66 1.27 9.40
CA THR A 102 -1.37 1.86 9.00
C THR A 102 -0.82 1.26 7.72
N ALA A 103 -0.98 -0.05 7.48
CA ALA A 103 -0.53 -0.68 6.23
C ALA A 103 -1.32 -0.15 5.03
N THR A 104 -2.64 0.02 5.19
CA THR A 104 -3.53 0.56 4.15
C THR A 104 -3.25 2.04 3.87
N ILE A 105 -3.04 2.86 4.91
CA ILE A 105 -2.67 4.28 4.76
C ILE A 105 -1.32 4.41 4.04
N GLY A 106 -0.33 3.61 4.44
CA GLY A 106 0.98 3.58 3.80
C GLY A 106 0.88 3.23 2.31
N TRP A 107 0.01 2.26 1.96
CA TRP A 107 -0.23 1.90 0.56
C TRP A 107 -0.87 3.05 -0.23
N CYS A 108 -1.87 3.74 0.34
CA CYS A 108 -2.47 4.91 -0.30
C CYS A 108 -1.43 6.01 -0.57
N TYR A 109 -0.54 6.25 0.38
CA TYR A 109 0.53 7.24 0.23
C TYR A 109 1.57 6.80 -0.81
N LEU A 110 1.88 5.49 -0.91
CA LEU A 110 2.73 4.94 -1.97
C LEU A 110 2.13 5.22 -3.37
N GLN A 111 0.82 4.99 -3.55
CA GLN A 111 0.14 5.29 -4.81
C GLN A 111 0.20 6.79 -5.14
N TYR A 112 0.00 7.65 -4.14
CA TYR A 112 0.12 9.10 -4.31
C TYR A 112 1.52 9.53 -4.77
N LEU A 113 2.58 9.02 -4.13
CA LEU A 113 3.96 9.31 -4.52
C LEU A 113 4.24 8.88 -5.96
N ASP A 114 3.82 7.67 -6.32
CA ASP A 114 4.06 7.10 -7.64
C ASP A 114 3.34 7.89 -8.76
N ILE A 115 2.13 8.38 -8.50
CA ILE A 115 1.39 9.26 -9.43
C ILE A 115 2.09 10.62 -9.54
N ASN A 116 2.45 11.23 -8.41
CA ASN A 116 3.06 12.56 -8.38
C ASN A 116 4.42 12.58 -9.11
N GLU A 117 5.24 11.54 -8.94
CA GLU A 117 6.51 11.43 -9.66
C GLU A 117 6.32 11.20 -11.16
N HIS A 118 5.24 10.51 -11.57
CA HIS A 118 4.91 10.35 -12.99
C HIS A 118 4.48 11.67 -13.63
N LEU A 119 3.71 12.51 -12.93
CA LEU A 119 3.26 13.81 -13.43
C LEU A 119 4.39 14.86 -13.55
N ARG A 120 5.47 14.69 -12.80
CA ARG A 120 6.63 15.60 -12.84
C ARG A 120 7.64 15.26 -13.93
N ARG A 121 7.52 14.10 -14.59
CA ARG A 121 8.39 13.68 -15.71
C ARG A 121 7.76 14.02 -17.04
#